data_AF-A0A931VHE7-F1
#
_entry.id   AF-A0A931VHE7-F1
#
_cell.length_a   1.000
_cell.length_b   1.000
_cell.length_c   1.000
_cell.angle_alpha   90.00
_cell.angle_beta   90.00
_cell.angle_gamma   90.00
#
_symmetry.space_group_name_H-M   'P 1'
#
loop_
_entity.id
_entity.type
_entity.pdbx_description
1 polymer ?
#
loop_
_entity_poly.entity_id
_entity_poly.type
_entity_poly.pdbx_seq_one_letter_code
_entity_poly.pdbx_strand_id
1 'polypeptide(L)' 'MLTIDIIGYHRIYWQYIDKKLLSTTEAAKILGISRVAVFKKNRSGEIRARKVGRNFVIDERGLSDILRPSYKN' A
#
# COMPACT_ATOMS: atom_id res chain seq x y z
N MET A 1 -24.63 -13.04 28.68
CA MET A 1 -23.33 -12.35 28.65
C MET A 1 -22.27 -13.42 28.37
N LEU A 2 -21.46 -13.26 27.31
CA LEU A 2 -20.51 -14.24 26.72
C LEU A 2 -21.01 -15.11 25.55
N THR A 3 -21.60 -14.49 24.52
CA THR A 3 -21.65 -15.07 23.15
C THR A 3 -21.51 -13.91 22.14
N ILE A 4 -20.39 -13.18 22.20
CA ILE A 4 -19.97 -12.44 21.02
C ILE A 4 -19.26 -13.50 20.19
N ASP A 5 -20.02 -14.08 19.26
CA ASP A 5 -19.61 -15.22 18.45
C ASP A 5 -18.22 -14.99 17.86
N ILE A 6 -17.37 -16.01 17.96
CA ILE A 6 -16.05 -16.08 17.32
C ILE A 6 -16.14 -15.71 15.83
N ILE A 7 -17.32 -15.89 15.21
CA ILE A 7 -17.66 -15.51 13.84
C ILE A 7 -17.59 -13.99 13.61
N GLY A 8 -18.04 -13.18 14.58
CA GLY A 8 -17.96 -11.71 14.54
C GLY A 8 -16.52 -11.21 14.70
N TYR A 9 -15.77 -11.77 15.64
CA TYR A 9 -14.34 -11.50 15.81
C TYR A 9 -13.55 -11.93 14.56
N HIS A 10 -13.81 -13.10 14.00
CA HIS A 10 -13.16 -13.60 12.79
C HIS A 10 -13.34 -12.63 11.61
N ARG A 11 -14.55 -12.09 11.40
CA ARG A 11 -14.81 -11.13 10.30
C ARG A 11 -14.09 -9.79 10.49
N ILE A 12 -13.99 -9.28 11.71
CA ILE A 12 -13.41 -7.96 12.00
C ILE A 12 -11.88 -8.03 12.06
N TYR A 13 -11.31 -9.13 12.56
CA TYR A 13 -9.86 -9.27 12.74
C TYR A 13 -9.12 -9.51 11.43
N TRP A 14 -9.66 -10.32 10.50
CA TRP A 14 -8.95 -10.59 9.25
C TRP A 14 -8.89 -9.38 8.31
N GLN A 15 -9.83 -8.43 8.43
CA GLN A 15 -9.76 -7.19 7.69
C GLN A 15 -8.60 -6.28 8.13
N TYR A 16 -8.03 -6.49 9.32
CA TYR A 16 -6.98 -5.63 9.89
C TYR A 16 -5.54 -6.07 9.59
N ILE A 17 -5.34 -7.29 9.05
CA ILE A 17 -4.00 -7.89 8.92
C ILE A 17 -3.34 -7.64 7.56
N ASP A 18 -4.09 -7.33 6.50
CA ASP A 18 -3.54 -7.25 5.13
C ASP A 18 -3.10 -5.83 4.71
N LYS A 19 -2.34 -5.13 5.56
CA LYS A 19 -1.60 -3.95 5.08
C LYS A 19 -0.39 -4.42 4.29
N LYS A 20 -0.57 -4.70 2.99
CA LYS A 20 0.52 -5.05 2.08
C LYS A 20 1.51 -3.88 1.96
N LEU A 21 2.70 -4.10 2.50
CA LEU A 21 3.84 -3.21 2.37
C LEU A 21 4.69 -3.69 1.20
N LEU A 22 4.85 -2.84 0.20
CA LEU A 22 5.61 -3.13 -1.00
C LEU A 22 7.00 -2.52 -0.89
N SER A 23 8.03 -3.25 -1.29
CA SER A 23 9.35 -2.66 -1.50
C SER A 23 9.32 -1.67 -2.66
N THR A 24 10.32 -0.79 -2.71
CA THR A 24 10.49 0.16 -3.83
C THR A 24 10.60 -0.54 -5.19
N THR A 25 11.12 -1.78 -5.21
CA THR A 25 11.22 -2.60 -6.42
C THR A 25 9.88 -3.17 -6.85
N GLU A 26 9.07 -3.65 -5.91
CA GLU A 26 7.75 -4.20 -6.21
C GLU A 26 6.80 -3.10 -6.67
N ALA A 27 6.82 -1.95 -5.98
CA ALA A 27 6.06 -0.77 -6.41
C ALA A 27 6.45 -0.32 -7.82
N ALA A 28 7.75 -0.38 -8.18
CA ALA A 28 8.22 -0.05 -9.52
C ALA A 28 7.66 -1.00 -10.59
N LYS A 29 7.65 -2.32 -10.31
CA LYS A 29 7.07 -3.34 -11.20
C LYS A 29 5.57 -3.13 -11.40
N ILE A 30 4.84 -2.85 -10.33
CA ILE A 30 3.39 -2.66 -10.37
C ILE A 30 3.02 -1.37 -11.12
N LEU A 31 3.77 -0.28 -10.89
CA LEU A 31 3.56 0.99 -11.58
C LEU A 31 4.09 1.00 -13.02
N GLY A 32 4.89 0.01 -13.43
CA GLY A 32 5.54 -0.01 -14.75
C GLY A 32 6.57 1.11 -14.93
N ILE A 33 7.15 1.63 -13.84
CA ILE A 33 8.14 2.72 -13.87
C ILE A 33 9.48 2.29 -13.27
N SER A 34 10.53 3.07 -13.48
CA SER A 34 11.83 2.78 -12.87
C SER A 34 11.81 2.98 -11.35
N ARG A 35 12.65 2.22 -10.63
CA ARG A 35 12.85 2.37 -9.18
C ARG A 35 13.26 3.80 -8.79
N VAL A 36 14.00 4.49 -9.66
CA VAL A 36 14.38 5.91 -9.50
C VAL A 36 13.17 6.82 -9.62
N ALA A 37 12.24 6.55 -10.54
CA ALA A 37 10.99 7.31 -10.65
C ALA A 37 10.12 7.13 -9.40
N VAL A 38 10.02 5.91 -8.85
CA VAL A 38 9.37 5.67 -7.56
C VAL A 38 10.03 6.49 -6.45
N PHE A 39 11.37 6.54 -6.40
CA PHE A 39 12.08 7.33 -5.39
C PHE A 39 11.83 8.84 -5.53
N LYS A 40 11.81 9.36 -6.77
CA LYS A 40 11.45 10.76 -7.05
C LYS A 40 10.01 11.07 -6.61
N LYS A 41 9.06 10.18 -6.93
CA LYS A 41 7.64 10.30 -6.53
C LYS A 41 7.43 10.19 -5.03
N ASN A 42 8.24 9.38 -4.34
CA ASN A 42 8.27 9.36 -2.88
C ASN A 42 8.77 10.70 -2.32
N ARG A 43 9.85 11.24 -2.88
CA ARG A 43 10.42 12.53 -2.45
C ARG A 43 9.51 13.72 -2.75
N SER A 44 8.72 13.67 -3.83
CA SER A 44 7.72 14.70 -4.16
C SER A 44 6.43 14.58 -3.34
N GLY A 45 6.27 13.51 -2.55
CA GLY A 45 5.06 13.25 -1.75
C GLY A 45 3.89 12.66 -2.54
N GLU A 46 4.08 12.32 -3.82
CA GLU A 46 3.08 11.69 -4.67
C GLU A 46 2.83 10.23 -4.25
N ILE A 47 3.88 9.52 -3.83
CA ILE A 47 3.78 8.17 -3.25
C ILE A 47 4.02 8.26 -1.75
N ARG A 48 3.07 7.77 -0.95
CA ARG A 48 3.25 7.61 0.49
C ARG A 48 4.10 6.37 0.79
N ALA A 49 5.42 6.56 0.86
CA ALA A 49 6.33 5.55 1.40
C ALA A 49 6.71 5.86 2.86
N ARG A 50 6.99 4.81 3.64
CA ARG A 50 7.55 4.90 4.98
C ARG A 50 8.93 4.27 4.98
N LYS A 51 9.86 4.87 5.73
CA LYS A 51 11.18 4.28 5.93
C LYS A 51 11.09 3.22 7.03
N VAL A 52 11.47 1.99 6.72
CA VAL A 52 11.56 0.87 7.66
C VAL A 52 12.98 0.35 7.63
N GLY A 53 13.74 0.67 8.67
CA GLY A 53 15.18 0.40 8.73
C GLY A 53 15.94 1.09 7.59
N ARG A 54 16.61 0.30 6.75
CA ARG A 54 17.39 0.76 5.58
C ARG A 54 16.57 0.84 4.28
N ASN A 55 15.34 0.31 4.28
CA ASN A 55 14.51 0.23 3.08
C ASN A 55 13.33 1.20 3.16
N PHE A 56 12.81 1.59 2.00
CA PHE A 56 11.54 2.29 1.88
C PHE A 56 10.44 1.30 1.49
N VAL A 57 9.36 1.30 2.26
CA VAL A 57 8.17 0.49 2.01
C VAL A 57 7.00 1.39 1.63
N ILE A 58 6.21 0.98 0.65
CA ILE A 58 5.10 1.72 0.07
C ILE A 58 3.81 0.99 0.44
N ASP A 59 2.81 1.71 0.94
CA ASP A 59 1.48 1.13 1.20
C ASP A 59 0.77 0.92 -0.14
N GLU A 60 0.29 -0.29 -0.40
CA GLU A 60 -0.43 -0.65 -1.63
C GLU A 60 -1.62 0.31 -1.92
N ARG A 61 -2.28 0.83 -0.88
CA ARG A 61 -3.38 1.79 -1.05
C ARG A 61 -2.91 3.09 -1.66
N GLY A 62 -1.73 3.58 -1.28
CA GLY A 62 -1.14 4.77 -1.89
C GLY A 62 -0.70 4.56 -3.34
N LEU A 63 -0.52 3.31 -3.77
CA LEU A 63 -0.23 2.97 -5.16
C LEU A 63 -1.52 2.96 -6.02
N SER A 64 -2.62 2.48 -5.44
CA SER A 64 -3.93 2.40 -6.09
C SER A 64 -4.46 3.79 -6.47
N ASP A 65 -4.17 4.81 -5.65
CA ASP A 65 -4.53 6.20 -5.95
C ASP A 65 -3.82 6.74 -7.19
N ILE A 66 -2.61 6.25 -7.49
CA ILE A 66 -1.81 6.66 -8.66
C ILE A 66 -2.16 5.83 -9.89
N LEU A 67 -2.48 4.55 -9.70
CA LEU A 67 -2.94 3.62 -10.72
C LEU A 67 -4.36 3.86 -11.21
N ARG A 68 -5.07 4.87 -10.69
CA ARG A 68 -6.26 5.41 -11.32
C ARG A 68 -5.83 6.53 -12.29
N PRO A 69 -5.32 6.22 -13.50
CA PRO A 69 -5.28 7.24 -14.53
C PRO A 69 -6.72 7.68 -14.74
N SER A 70 -6.92 8.98 -14.71
CA SER A 70 -8.17 9.67 -14.94
C SER A 70 -8.77 9.24 -16.29
N TYR A 71 -9.48 8.10 -16.34
CA TYR A 71 -10.54 7.84 -17.32
C TYR A 71 -11.74 8.69 -16.91
N LYS A 72 -11.53 10.00 -16.96
CA LYS A 72 -12.56 11.01 -16.88
C LYS A 72 -12.86 11.35 -18.34
N ASN A 73 -13.79 10.61 -18.92
CA ASN A 73 -14.57 11.07 -20.05
C ASN A 73 -15.80 11.77 -19.49
#